data_AF-K1Y6G8-F1
#
_entry.id   AF-K1Y6G8-F1
#
_cell.length_a   1.000
_cell.length_b   1.000
_cell.length_c   1.000
_cell.angle_alpha   90.00
_cell.angle_beta   90.00
_cell.angle_gamma   90.00
#
_symmetry.space_group_name_H-M   'P 1'
#
loop_
_entity.id
_entity.type
_entity.pdbx_description
1 polymer ?
#
loop_
_entity_poly.entity_id
_entity_poly.type
_entity_poly.pdbx_seq_one_letter_code
_entity_poly.pdbx_strand_id
1 'polypeptide(L)'
;MLLYRFPEAQLVKLISPFLLDPKELGGMGLTTGQVGLVYGTVGIIGLTLGGIIGGFIAAKGGLKKWLWPMAWSISLTCATFVYLSVFQPDSLFIINLCVFIEQFGYGFGFTAYMLFMIYFADGEHKTAHYAICTAFMALSMMLPGMAAGWLQELIGYKHFFYWIMICCVATIAVTAFIKVDANFGRKTVAKS
;
A
#
# COMPACT_ATOMS: atom_id res chain seq x y z
N MET A 1 -5.24 -10.53 8.55
CA MET A 1 -5.22 -10.13 7.12
C MET A 1 -6.22 -9.02 6.80
N LEU A 2 -7.51 -9.14 7.17
CA LEU A 2 -8.55 -8.14 6.86
C LEU A 2 -8.25 -6.70 7.36
N LEU A 3 -7.82 -6.54 8.62
CA LEU A 3 -7.54 -5.20 9.18
C LEU A 3 -6.21 -4.59 8.67
N TYR A 4 -5.31 -5.41 8.13
CA TYR A 4 -3.98 -4.93 7.71
C TYR A 4 -4.06 -4.02 6.50
N ARG A 5 -4.93 -4.34 5.52
CA ARG A 5 -5.12 -3.53 4.32
C ARG A 5 -6.23 -2.49 4.47
N PHE A 6 -6.81 -2.35 5.66
CA PHE A 6 -7.88 -1.39 5.90
C PHE A 6 -7.47 0.05 5.54
N PRO A 7 -6.40 0.63 6.12
CA PRO A 7 -5.97 1.99 5.76
C PRO A 7 -5.50 2.10 4.30
N GLU A 8 -4.85 1.06 3.77
CA GLU A 8 -4.34 1.04 2.41
C GLU A 8 -5.48 1.06 1.37
N ALA A 9 -6.50 0.24 1.57
CA ALA A 9 -7.64 0.15 0.65
C ALA A 9 -8.47 1.43 0.64
N GLN A 10 -8.59 2.10 1.79
CA GLN A 10 -9.20 3.41 1.88
C GLN A 10 -8.38 4.47 1.14
N LEU A 11 -7.06 4.48 1.34
CA LEU A 11 -6.14 5.41 0.69
C LEU A 11 -6.22 5.27 -0.83
N VAL A 12 -6.00 4.07 -1.38
CA VAL A 12 -5.93 3.81 -2.83
C VAL A 12 -7.17 4.29 -3.56
N LYS A 13 -8.35 4.15 -2.96
CA LYS A 13 -9.61 4.62 -3.57
C LYS A 13 -9.76 6.14 -3.58
N LEU A 14 -9.17 6.84 -2.62
CA LEU A 14 -9.27 8.30 -2.54
C LEU A 14 -8.13 9.06 -3.22
N ILE A 15 -7.07 8.39 -3.65
CA ILE A 15 -5.98 9.09 -4.35
C ILE A 15 -6.49 9.72 -5.65
N SER A 16 -7.21 8.96 -6.48
CA SER A 16 -7.74 9.48 -7.75
C SER A 16 -8.63 10.72 -7.56
N PRO A 17 -9.66 10.72 -6.70
CA PRO A 17 -10.46 11.92 -6.45
C PRO A 17 -9.65 13.03 -5.76
N PHE A 18 -8.75 12.73 -4.82
CA PHE A 18 -7.85 13.73 -4.22
C PHE A 18 -6.99 14.47 -5.24
N LEU A 19 -6.47 13.74 -6.24
CA LEU A 19 -5.64 14.35 -7.27
C LEU A 19 -6.45 15.23 -8.23
N LEU A 20 -7.69 14.84 -8.54
CA LEU A 20 -8.58 15.55 -9.47
C LEU A 20 -9.29 16.74 -8.83
N ASP A 21 -9.69 16.61 -7.57
CA ASP A 21 -10.52 17.61 -6.90
C ASP A 21 -9.79 18.96 -6.78
N PRO A 22 -10.51 20.08 -6.90
CA PRO A 22 -9.93 21.40 -6.82
C PRO A 22 -9.29 21.65 -5.44
N LYS A 23 -8.29 22.53 -5.44
CA LYS A 23 -7.55 22.89 -4.22
C LYS A 23 -8.44 23.47 -3.12
N GLU A 24 -9.54 24.11 -3.49
CA GLU A 24 -10.56 24.65 -2.58
C GLU A 24 -11.22 23.58 -1.72
N LEU A 25 -11.35 22.34 -2.25
CA LEU A 25 -11.86 21.19 -1.51
C LEU A 25 -10.76 20.44 -0.75
N GLY A 26 -9.49 20.85 -0.90
CA GLY A 26 -8.33 20.17 -0.31
C GLY A 26 -7.68 19.14 -1.24
N GLY A 27 -8.06 19.10 -2.52
CA GLY A 27 -7.41 18.28 -3.55
C GLY A 27 -6.20 18.95 -4.22
N MET A 28 -5.66 18.33 -5.26
CA MET A 28 -4.50 18.84 -6.01
C MET A 28 -4.87 19.63 -7.28
N GLY A 29 -6.12 19.56 -7.73
CA GLY A 29 -6.64 20.29 -8.89
C GLY A 29 -6.03 19.86 -10.22
N LEU A 30 -5.58 18.61 -10.34
CA LEU A 30 -4.98 18.11 -11.57
C LEU A 30 -6.06 17.77 -12.60
N THR A 31 -5.72 17.98 -13.86
CA THR A 31 -6.55 17.50 -14.97
C THR A 31 -6.50 15.98 -15.08
N THR A 32 -7.56 15.36 -15.61
CA THR A 32 -7.62 13.91 -15.85
C THR A 32 -6.44 13.40 -16.68
N GLY A 33 -5.97 14.19 -17.65
CA GLY A 33 -4.78 13.86 -18.44
C GLY A 33 -3.50 13.85 -17.62
N GLN A 34 -3.30 14.82 -16.72
CA GLN A 34 -2.15 14.85 -15.81
C GLN A 34 -2.19 13.69 -14.83
N VAL A 35 -3.34 13.39 -14.23
CA VAL A 35 -3.50 12.22 -13.35
C VAL A 35 -3.19 10.93 -14.11
N GLY A 36 -3.68 10.80 -15.35
CA GLY A 36 -3.37 9.66 -16.21
C GLY A 36 -1.88 9.50 -16.48
N LEU A 37 -1.14 10.60 -16.67
CA LEU A 37 0.31 10.55 -16.90
C LEU A 37 1.08 10.26 -15.60
N VAL A 38 0.71 10.92 -14.50
CA VAL A 38 1.33 10.75 -13.19
C VAL A 38 1.12 9.32 -12.67
N TYR A 39 -0.12 8.83 -12.64
CA TYR A 39 -0.43 7.50 -12.12
C TYR A 39 -0.23 6.39 -13.13
N GLY A 40 -0.65 6.61 -14.37
CA GLY A 40 -0.60 5.60 -15.43
C GLY A 40 0.78 5.42 -16.05
N THR A 41 1.67 6.42 -16.01
CA THR A 41 3.05 6.27 -16.49
C THR A 41 4.04 6.22 -15.34
N VAL A 42 4.20 7.33 -14.61
CA VAL A 42 5.21 7.42 -13.54
C VAL A 42 4.91 6.44 -12.41
N GLY A 43 3.63 6.32 -12.05
CA GLY A 43 3.17 5.39 -11.03
C GLY A 43 3.41 3.92 -11.40
N ILE A 44 3.09 3.51 -12.63
CA ILE A 44 3.35 2.13 -13.08
C ILE A 44 4.86 1.82 -13.11
N ILE A 45 5.68 2.78 -13.54
CA ILE A 45 7.15 2.63 -13.52
C ILE A 45 7.63 2.45 -12.07
N GLY A 46 7.17 3.30 -11.15
CA GLY A 46 7.49 3.21 -9.72
C GLY A 46 7.08 1.87 -9.13
N LEU A 47 5.83 1.44 -9.37
CA LEU A 47 5.28 0.16 -8.91
C LEU A 47 6.11 -1.02 -9.41
N THR A 48 6.44 -1.03 -10.69
CA THR A 48 7.19 -2.11 -11.34
C THR A 48 8.60 -2.19 -10.77
N LEU A 49 9.30 -1.05 -10.64
CA LEU A 49 10.64 -1.00 -10.05
C LEU A 49 10.63 -1.41 -8.59
N GLY A 50 9.67 -0.91 -7.80
CA GLY A 50 9.51 -1.25 -6.39
C GLY A 50 9.24 -2.74 -6.19
N GLY A 51 8.40 -3.34 -7.03
CA GLY A 51 8.10 -4.77 -6.97
C GLY A 51 9.28 -5.65 -7.38
N ILE A 52 10.02 -5.29 -8.44
CA ILE A 52 11.21 -6.04 -8.87
C ILE A 52 12.30 -5.99 -7.79
N ILE A 53 12.59 -4.79 -7.26
CA ILE A 53 13.59 -4.60 -6.22
C ILE A 53 13.16 -5.32 -4.93
N GLY A 54 11.89 -5.18 -4.54
CA GLY A 54 11.31 -5.87 -3.39
C GLY A 54 11.40 -7.39 -3.51
N GLY A 55 11.15 -7.94 -4.70
CA GLY A 55 11.29 -9.38 -4.97
C GLY A 55 12.73 -9.85 -4.89
N PHE A 56 13.66 -9.10 -5.49
CA PHE A 56 15.08 -9.46 -5.53
C PHE A 56 15.71 -9.48 -4.13
N ILE A 57 15.46 -8.46 -3.31
CA ILE A 57 16.03 -8.40 -1.96
C ILE A 57 15.37 -9.40 -1.01
N ALA A 58 14.07 -9.67 -1.16
CA ALA A 58 13.38 -10.69 -0.38
C ALA A 58 13.91 -12.08 -0.70
N ALA A 59 14.19 -12.36 -1.98
CA ALA A 59 14.81 -13.59 -2.43
C ALA A 59 16.24 -13.76 -1.89
N LYS A 60 17.02 -12.67 -1.79
CA LYS A 60 18.41 -12.71 -1.27
C LYS A 60 18.51 -12.74 0.25
N GLY A 61 17.71 -11.95 0.96
CA GLY A 61 17.87 -11.68 2.40
C GLY A 61 16.85 -12.36 3.31
N GLY A 62 15.88 -13.07 2.74
CA GLY A 62 14.80 -13.73 3.46
C GLY A 62 13.69 -12.76 3.89
N LEU A 63 12.45 -13.24 3.81
CA LEU A 63 11.25 -12.41 4.02
C LEU A 63 11.21 -11.77 5.42
N LYS A 64 11.63 -12.51 6.46
CA LYS A 64 11.58 -12.03 7.86
C LYS A 64 12.37 -10.74 8.12
N LYS A 65 13.53 -10.57 7.49
CA LYS A 65 14.37 -9.36 7.68
C LYS A 65 13.81 -8.16 6.92
N TRP A 66 13.22 -8.41 5.75
CA TRP A 66 12.71 -7.37 4.86
C TRP A 66 11.27 -6.95 5.15
N LEU A 67 10.52 -7.76 5.91
CA LEU A 67 9.13 -7.45 6.27
C LEU A 67 9.00 -6.12 7.03
N TRP A 68 9.93 -5.82 7.92
CA TRP A 68 9.96 -4.54 8.66
C TRP A 68 10.22 -3.33 7.74
N PRO A 69 11.31 -3.30 6.94
CA PRO A 69 11.51 -2.26 5.93
C PRO A 69 10.32 -2.10 4.97
N MET A 70 9.71 -3.21 4.56
CA MET A 70 8.56 -3.21 3.64
C MET A 70 7.30 -2.62 4.29
N ALA A 71 7.04 -2.91 5.57
CA ALA A 71 5.95 -2.28 6.32
C ALA A 71 6.18 -0.77 6.49
N TRP A 72 7.41 -0.36 6.82
CA TRP A 72 7.79 1.05 6.89
C TRP A 72 7.64 1.77 5.56
N SER A 73 7.93 1.09 4.46
CA SER A 73 7.74 1.63 3.10
C SER A 73 6.28 1.98 2.83
N ILE A 74 5.33 1.16 3.30
CA ILE A 74 3.89 1.45 3.20
C ILE A 74 3.49 2.63 4.12
N SER A 75 4.10 2.79 5.29
CA SER A 75 3.86 4.02 6.05
C SER A 75 4.42 5.26 5.38
N LEU A 76 5.56 5.14 4.71
CA LEU A 76 6.15 6.23 3.94
C LEU A 76 5.21 6.67 2.80
N THR A 77 4.51 5.73 2.15
CA THR A 77 3.53 6.07 1.12
C THR A 77 2.37 6.89 1.69
N CYS A 78 1.80 6.46 2.82
CA CYS A 78 0.78 7.22 3.54
C CYS A 78 1.27 8.62 3.95
N ALA A 79 2.51 8.71 4.45
CA ALA A 79 3.13 9.98 4.84
C ALA A 79 3.27 10.95 3.66
N THR A 80 3.58 10.42 2.47
CA THR A 80 3.72 11.22 1.25
C THR A 80 2.39 11.86 0.85
N PHE A 81 1.26 11.17 1.00
CA PHE A 81 -0.05 11.75 0.76
C PHE A 81 -0.47 12.77 1.81
N VAL A 82 -0.15 12.54 3.09
CA VAL A 82 -0.33 13.55 4.13
C VAL A 82 0.43 14.82 3.78
N TYR A 83 1.69 14.68 3.32
CA TYR A 83 2.49 15.80 2.87
C TYR A 83 1.84 16.55 1.69
N LEU A 84 1.41 15.83 0.65
CA LEU A 84 0.71 16.43 -0.50
C LEU A 84 -0.57 17.16 -0.07
N SER A 85 -1.35 16.60 0.86
CA SER A 85 -2.59 17.21 1.35
C SER A 85 -2.35 18.46 2.19
N VAL A 86 -1.21 18.56 2.90
CA VAL A 86 -0.88 19.72 3.73
C VAL A 86 -0.23 20.84 2.92
N PHE A 87 0.71 20.49 2.03
CA PHE A 87 1.51 21.48 1.28
C PHE A 87 0.89 21.86 -0.07
N GLN A 88 0.01 21.03 -0.64
CA GLN A 88 -0.66 21.23 -1.93
C GLN A 88 0.21 21.90 -3.02
N PRO A 89 1.41 21.35 -3.33
CA PRO A 89 2.34 21.98 -4.27
C PRO A 89 1.72 22.08 -5.68
N ASP A 90 1.86 23.25 -6.33
CA ASP A 90 1.46 23.44 -7.74
C ASP A 90 2.38 22.75 -8.74
N SER A 91 3.61 22.42 -8.32
CA SER A 91 4.60 21.84 -9.23
C SER A 91 4.30 20.38 -9.53
N LEU A 92 3.90 20.10 -10.78
CA LEU A 92 3.75 18.74 -11.31
C LEU A 92 4.99 17.87 -11.07
N PHE A 93 6.18 18.46 -11.05
CA PHE A 93 7.41 17.71 -10.77
C PHE A 93 7.41 17.11 -9.36
N ILE A 94 7.02 17.91 -8.36
CA ILE A 94 6.93 17.46 -6.96
C ILE A 94 5.86 16.37 -6.83
N ILE A 95 4.73 16.56 -7.49
CA ILE A 95 3.62 15.59 -7.48
C ILE A 95 4.07 14.25 -8.10
N ASN A 96 4.71 14.29 -9.27
CA ASN A 96 5.24 13.09 -9.92
C ASN A 96 6.26 12.38 -9.02
N LEU A 97 7.15 13.11 -8.36
CA LEU A 97 8.15 12.54 -7.47
C LEU A 97 7.50 11.90 -6.23
N CYS A 98 6.50 12.56 -5.64
CA CYS A 98 5.71 12.00 -4.54
C CYS A 98 4.96 10.73 -4.94
N VAL A 99 4.25 10.74 -6.09
CA VAL A 99 3.55 9.55 -6.60
C VAL A 99 4.53 8.44 -6.98
N PHE A 100 5.71 8.78 -7.50
CA PHE A 100 6.74 7.79 -7.78
C PHE A 100 7.22 7.09 -6.51
N ILE A 101 7.56 7.86 -5.46
CA ILE A 101 7.97 7.31 -4.16
C ILE A 101 6.85 6.47 -3.56
N GLU A 102 5.61 6.94 -3.67
CA GLU A 102 4.46 6.20 -3.21
C GLU A 102 4.30 4.87 -3.94
N GLN A 103 4.19 4.87 -5.26
CA GLN A 103 4.00 3.63 -6.02
C GLN A 103 5.18 2.68 -5.89
N PHE A 104 6.40 3.22 -5.80
CA PHE A 104 7.57 2.44 -5.48
C PHE A 104 7.42 1.75 -4.12
N GLY A 105 7.05 2.50 -3.08
CA GLY A 105 6.89 1.96 -1.74
C GLY A 105 5.74 0.97 -1.63
N TYR A 106 4.66 1.21 -2.37
CA TYR A 106 3.52 0.31 -2.48
C TYR A 106 3.91 -0.99 -3.20
N GLY A 107 4.59 -0.92 -4.34
CA GLY A 107 5.08 -2.10 -5.05
C GLY A 107 6.05 -2.94 -4.21
N PHE A 108 6.95 -2.26 -3.51
CA PHE A 108 7.91 -2.88 -2.59
C PHE A 108 7.22 -3.64 -1.43
N GLY A 109 6.25 -2.99 -0.78
CA GLY A 109 5.45 -3.59 0.29
C GLY A 109 4.53 -4.72 -0.21
N PHE A 110 3.93 -4.53 -1.38
CA PHE A 110 3.03 -5.51 -1.99
C PHE A 110 3.75 -6.81 -2.36
N THR A 111 5.01 -6.75 -2.81
CA THR A 111 5.81 -7.95 -3.05
C THR A 111 6.05 -8.77 -1.78
N ALA A 112 6.27 -8.13 -0.63
CA ALA A 112 6.38 -8.81 0.66
C ALA A 112 5.13 -9.62 0.96
N TYR A 113 3.97 -8.97 0.77
CA TYR A 113 2.67 -9.53 1.04
C TYR A 113 2.36 -10.71 0.09
N MET A 114 2.68 -10.56 -1.20
CA MET A 114 2.54 -11.62 -2.19
C MET A 114 3.42 -12.84 -1.86
N LEU A 115 4.69 -12.63 -1.53
CA LEU A 115 5.61 -13.71 -1.14
C LEU A 115 5.15 -14.41 0.14
N PHE A 116 4.62 -13.65 1.11
CA PHE A 116 4.03 -14.20 2.33
C PHE A 116 2.83 -15.11 2.03
N MET A 117 1.92 -14.69 1.15
CA MET A 117 0.77 -15.51 0.75
C MET A 117 1.18 -16.78 0.01
N ILE A 118 2.14 -16.71 -0.92
CA ILE A 118 2.64 -17.89 -1.64
C ILE A 118 3.19 -18.92 -0.66
N TYR A 119 3.94 -18.48 0.34
CA TYR A 119 4.48 -19.36 1.39
C TYR A 119 3.38 -19.93 2.30
N PHE A 120 2.41 -19.11 2.72
CA PHE A 120 1.29 -19.58 3.54
C PHE A 120 0.36 -20.56 2.80
N ALA A 121 0.26 -20.43 1.48
CA ALA A 121 -0.53 -21.32 0.63
C ALA A 121 0.16 -22.66 0.30
N ASP A 122 1.41 -22.87 0.74
CA ASP A 122 2.15 -24.10 0.52
C ASP A 122 1.70 -25.22 1.51
N GLY A 123 0.57 -25.87 1.22
CA GLY A 123 -0.04 -26.97 2.00
C GLY A 123 -0.86 -27.98 1.16
N GLU A 124 -1.65 -28.89 1.75
CA GLU A 124 -2.36 -29.96 1.00
C GLU A 124 -3.54 -29.48 0.12
N HIS A 125 -4.10 -28.29 0.37
CA HIS A 125 -5.27 -27.75 -0.34
C HIS A 125 -5.01 -26.34 -0.91
N LYS A 126 -3.91 -26.20 -1.67
CA LYS A 126 -3.34 -24.91 -2.14
C LYS A 126 -4.33 -24.06 -2.93
N THR A 127 -5.09 -24.64 -3.86
CA THR A 127 -5.92 -23.87 -4.80
C THR A 127 -7.18 -23.31 -4.15
N ALA A 128 -7.85 -24.10 -3.30
CA ALA A 128 -9.09 -23.68 -2.63
C ALA A 128 -8.82 -22.65 -1.51
N HIS A 129 -7.80 -22.89 -0.67
CA HIS A 129 -7.42 -21.92 0.37
C HIS A 129 -6.90 -20.62 -0.23
N TYR A 130 -6.11 -20.68 -1.31
CA TYR A 130 -5.65 -19.47 -2.00
C TYR A 130 -6.80 -18.69 -2.62
N ALA A 131 -7.77 -19.37 -3.27
CA ALA A 131 -8.94 -18.73 -3.85
C ALA A 131 -9.82 -18.06 -2.77
N ILE A 132 -10.10 -18.73 -1.65
CA ILE A 132 -10.89 -18.18 -0.54
C ILE A 132 -10.17 -17.01 0.12
N CYS A 133 -8.86 -17.12 0.38
CA CYS A 133 -8.06 -16.03 0.93
C CYS A 133 -8.02 -14.82 -0.02
N THR A 134 -7.92 -15.06 -1.34
CA THR A 134 -7.94 -14.00 -2.35
C THR A 134 -9.31 -13.32 -2.42
N ALA A 135 -10.39 -14.08 -2.34
CA ALA A 135 -11.76 -13.55 -2.32
C ALA A 135 -12.00 -12.69 -1.07
N PHE A 136 -11.61 -13.18 0.11
CA PHE A 136 -11.68 -12.40 1.35
C PHE A 136 -10.79 -11.16 1.29
N MET A 137 -9.62 -11.24 0.65
CA MET A 137 -8.76 -10.08 0.46
C MET A 137 -9.39 -9.03 -0.46
N ALA A 138 -9.96 -9.44 -1.60
CA ALA A 138 -10.65 -8.53 -2.50
C ALA A 138 -11.84 -7.86 -1.80
N LEU A 139 -12.64 -8.64 -1.05
CA LEU A 139 -13.74 -8.12 -0.24
C LEU A 139 -13.24 -7.13 0.82
N SER A 140 -12.12 -7.44 1.48
CA SER A 140 -11.49 -6.59 2.49
C SER A 140 -10.98 -5.26 1.93
N MET A 141 -10.68 -5.18 0.63
CA MET A 141 -10.30 -3.91 -0.01
C MET A 141 -11.51 -3.12 -0.49
N MET A 142 -12.58 -3.81 -0.89
CA MET A 142 -13.76 -3.18 -1.45
C MET A 142 -14.61 -2.49 -0.37
N LEU A 143 -14.83 -3.15 0.77
CA LEU A 143 -15.64 -2.62 1.88
C LEU A 143 -15.08 -1.30 2.45
N PRO A 144 -13.79 -1.20 2.84
CA PRO A 144 -13.22 0.04 3.35
C PRO A 144 -13.15 1.11 2.26
N GLY A 145 -12.88 0.70 1.02
CA GLY A 145 -12.84 1.61 -0.13
C GLY A 145 -14.17 2.33 -0.37
N MET A 146 -15.30 1.64 -0.18
CA MET A 146 -16.62 2.27 -0.25
C MET A 146 -16.87 3.23 0.92
N ALA A 147 -16.51 2.83 2.14
CA ALA A 147 -16.64 3.68 3.31
C ALA A 147 -15.70 4.90 3.27
N ALA A 148 -14.60 4.83 2.54
CA ALA A 148 -13.60 5.88 2.45
C ALA A 148 -14.15 7.18 1.84
N GLY A 149 -14.92 7.09 0.76
CA GLY A 149 -15.54 8.26 0.12
C GLY A 149 -16.50 8.97 1.07
N TRP A 150 -17.41 8.23 1.69
CA TRP A 150 -18.33 8.76 2.69
C TRP A 150 -17.60 9.41 3.89
N LEU A 151 -16.53 8.76 4.38
CA LEU A 151 -15.73 9.30 5.47
C LEU A 151 -15.05 10.61 5.06
N GLN A 152 -14.48 10.67 3.85
CA GLN A 152 -13.83 11.87 3.33
C GLN A 152 -14.81 13.01 3.08
N GLU A 153 -16.02 12.75 2.60
CA GLU A 153 -17.07 13.78 2.49
C GLU A 153 -17.42 14.39 3.85
N LEU A 154 -17.40 13.58 4.92
CA LEU A 154 -17.71 14.04 6.28
C LEU A 154 -16.58 14.85 6.93
N ILE A 155 -15.32 14.46 6.77
CA ILE A 155 -14.18 15.03 7.52
C ILE A 155 -13.21 15.87 6.65
N GLY A 156 -13.38 15.83 5.33
CA GLY A 156 -12.50 16.46 4.35
C GLY A 156 -11.19 15.70 4.13
N TYR A 157 -10.48 16.01 3.03
CA TYR A 157 -9.24 15.32 2.64
C TYR A 157 -8.16 15.38 3.73
N LYS A 158 -7.91 16.55 4.31
CA LYS A 158 -6.82 16.74 5.28
C LYS A 158 -6.98 15.86 6.53
N HIS A 159 -8.17 15.84 7.14
CA HIS A 159 -8.44 14.99 8.30
C HIS A 159 -8.51 13.51 7.92
N PHE A 160 -8.99 13.20 6.71
CA PHE A 160 -8.97 11.83 6.19
C PHE A 160 -7.55 11.28 6.09
N PHE A 161 -6.59 12.02 5.55
CA PHE A 161 -5.20 11.54 5.48
C PHE A 161 -4.56 11.38 6.87
N TYR A 162 -4.87 12.26 7.83
CA TYR A 162 -4.44 12.06 9.22
C TYR A 162 -5.08 10.80 9.84
N TRP A 163 -6.36 10.56 9.59
CA TRP A 163 -7.03 9.34 10.01
C TRP A 163 -6.35 8.09 9.43
N ILE A 164 -6.06 8.09 8.13
CA ILE A 164 -5.36 7.00 7.46
C ILE A 164 -3.97 6.79 8.07
N MET A 165 -3.24 7.87 8.37
CA MET A 165 -1.94 7.79 9.02
C MET A 165 -2.03 7.14 10.40
N ILE A 166 -3.01 7.53 11.23
CA ILE A 166 -3.25 6.92 12.54
C ILE A 166 -3.60 5.44 12.40
N CYS A 167 -4.50 5.09 11.47
CA CYS A 167 -4.84 3.70 11.17
C CYS A 167 -3.63 2.91 10.67
N CYS A 168 -2.76 3.50 9.85
CA CYS A 168 -1.54 2.88 9.36
C CYS A 168 -0.57 2.59 10.52
N VAL A 169 -0.35 3.56 11.42
CA VAL A 169 0.47 3.38 12.62
C VAL A 169 -0.13 2.32 13.54
N ALA A 170 -1.45 2.32 13.74
CA ALA A 170 -2.13 1.29 14.54
C ALA A 170 -1.96 -0.10 13.91
N THR A 171 -2.07 -0.22 12.59
CA THR A 171 -1.84 -1.48 11.87
C THR A 171 -0.40 -1.96 11.99
N ILE A 172 0.59 -1.07 11.88
CA ILE A 172 2.00 -1.44 12.10
C ILE A 172 2.25 -1.85 13.54
N ALA A 173 1.68 -1.13 14.52
CA ALA A 173 1.77 -1.49 15.92
C ALA A 173 1.19 -2.89 16.16
N VAL A 174 -0.01 -3.18 15.66
CA VAL A 174 -0.63 -4.51 15.73
C VAL A 174 0.24 -5.55 15.04
N THR A 175 0.84 -5.23 13.89
CA THR A 175 1.77 -6.13 13.18
C THR A 175 3.04 -6.40 13.99
N ALA A 176 3.53 -5.43 14.77
CA ALA A 176 4.65 -5.61 15.68
C ALA A 176 4.29 -6.45 16.92
N PHE A 177 3.02 -6.40 17.37
CA PHE A 177 2.51 -7.25 18.46
C PHE A 177 2.17 -8.67 18.01
N ILE A 178 1.89 -8.88 16.72
CA ILE A 178 1.76 -10.23 16.16
C ILE A 178 3.16 -10.86 16.11
N LYS A 179 3.40 -11.83 17.01
CA LYS A 179 4.59 -12.69 16.99
C LYS A 179 4.62 -13.48 15.69
N VAL A 180 5.29 -12.95 14.67
CA VAL A 180 5.65 -13.69 13.47
C VAL A 180 6.73 -14.70 13.87
N ASP A 181 6.39 -15.99 13.80
CA ASP A 181 7.26 -17.10 14.18
C ASP A 181 8.62 -17.01 13.46
N ALA A 182 9.68 -17.36 14.19
CA ALA A 182 11.05 -17.11 13.76
C ALA A 182 11.48 -17.89 12.52
N ASN A 183 10.71 -18.91 12.12
CA ASN A 183 10.97 -19.79 10.99
C ASN A 183 10.27 -19.36 9.68
N PHE A 184 9.45 -18.31 9.68
CA PHE A 184 8.63 -17.95 8.52
C PHE A 184 9.47 -17.33 7.38
N GLY A 185 9.51 -18.01 6.23
CA GLY A 185 10.21 -17.55 5.01
C GLY A 185 11.69 -17.92 4.90
N ARG A 186 12.23 -18.81 5.75
CA ARG A 186 13.52 -19.47 5.45
C ARG A 186 13.27 -20.59 4.42
N LYS A 187 14.05 -20.59 3.33
CA LYS A 187 14.21 -21.79 2.51
C LYS A 187 14.65 -22.92 3.44
N THR A 188 13.80 -23.92 3.64
CA THR A 188 14.25 -25.20 4.17
C THR A 188 15.23 -25.73 3.14
N VAL A 189 16.52 -25.67 3.45
CA VAL A 189 17.52 -26.45 2.72
C VAL A 189 17.07 -27.88 2.89
N ALA A 190 16.51 -28.47 1.83
CA ALA A 190 16.21 -29.88 1.78
C ALA A 190 17.51 -30.61 2.17
N LYS A 191 17.49 -31.27 3.32
CA LYS A 191 18.56 -32.19 3.67
C LYS A 191 18.49 -33.34 2.67
N SER A 192 19.66 -33.56 2.04
CA SER A 192 20.02 -34.64 1.14
C SER A 192 19.56 -36.01 1.59
#